data_AF-A0A7S0HLR1-F1
#
_entry.id   AF-A0A7S0HLR1-F1
#
_cell.length_a   1.000
_cell.length_b   1.000
_cell.length_c   1.000
_cell.angle_alpha   90.00
_cell.angle_beta   90.00
_cell.angle_gamma   90.00
#
_symmetry.space_group_name_H-M   'P 1'
#
loop_
_entity.id
_entity.type
_entity.pdbx_description
1 polymer ?
#
loop_
_entity_poly.entity_id
_entity_poly.type
_entity_poly.pdbx_seq_one_letter_code
_entity_poly.pdbx_strand_id
1 'polypeptide(L)'
;MFHLCLNFDIRSEIGSDETIRELLLMIHNRDVSNPNNLSHIYAGKCLAVLASEPEVRQLLLEAGGVDVFSEWLIDARTEHRKLDAEVAGLCLYAMSLNESAAQRMKKGTLESLLSVFDVSSSAIASDKTQACAVPALINICLGHVRMVKTSQEDASKNFRSSKQ
;
A
#
# COMPACT_ATOMS: atom_id res chain seq x y z
N MET A 1 25.94 -23.67 -28.46
CA MET A 1 24.75 -24.55 -28.36
C MET A 1 24.73 -25.09 -26.93
N PHE A 2 24.01 -24.43 -26.03
CA PHE A 2 23.73 -24.93 -24.68
C PHE A 2 22.22 -24.81 -24.48
N HIS A 3 21.55 -25.95 -24.62
CA HIS A 3 20.17 -26.15 -24.19
C HIS A 3 20.22 -26.38 -22.67
N LEU A 4 19.78 -25.39 -21.90
CA LEU A 4 19.33 -25.61 -20.53
C LEU A 4 17.81 -25.48 -20.55
N CYS A 5 17.15 -26.61 -20.82
CA CYS A 5 15.76 -26.82 -20.44
C CYS A 5 15.72 -26.95 -18.91
N LEU A 6 15.69 -25.81 -18.20
CA LEU A 6 15.22 -25.77 -16.83
C LEU A 6 13.71 -25.53 -16.89
N ASN A 7 12.95 -26.62 -17.01
CA ASN A 7 11.58 -26.64 -16.53
C ASN A 7 11.65 -26.59 -14.99
N PHE A 8 11.88 -25.38 -14.47
CA PHE A 8 11.74 -25.13 -13.05
C PHE A 8 10.30 -24.73 -12.77
N ASP A 9 9.46 -25.73 -12.56
CA ASP A 9 8.15 -25.56 -11.92
C ASP A 9 8.37 -25.38 -10.40
N ILE A 10 9.11 -24.34 -10.02
CA ILE A 10 8.98 -23.74 -8.68
C ILE A 10 7.93 -22.66 -8.85
N ARG A 11 6.67 -22.99 -8.53
CA ARG A 11 5.77 -21.94 -8.03
C ARG A 11 6.42 -21.44 -6.75
N SER A 12 7.16 -20.35 -6.84
CA SER A 12 7.80 -19.72 -5.69
C SER A 12 6.72 -19.50 -4.61
N GLU A 13 6.86 -20.15 -3.45
CA GLU A 13 5.98 -19.96 -2.29
C GLU A 13 5.96 -18.50 -1.81
N ILE A 14 6.99 -17.73 -2.19
CA ILE A 14 7.12 -16.31 -1.92
C ILE A 14 6.04 -15.56 -2.71
N GLY A 15 5.09 -14.97 -1.99
CA GLY A 15 3.90 -14.31 -2.55
C GLY A 15 2.62 -15.16 -2.47
N SER A 16 2.67 -16.33 -1.84
CA SER A 16 1.47 -17.09 -1.46
C SER A 16 0.62 -16.35 -0.42
N ASP A 17 -0.68 -16.69 -0.31
CA ASP A 17 -1.58 -16.10 0.69
C ASP A 17 -1.05 -16.29 2.13
N GLU A 18 -0.49 -17.47 2.42
CA GLU A 18 0.11 -17.77 3.73
C GLU A 18 1.30 -16.87 4.03
N THR A 19 2.26 -16.76 3.10
CA THR A 19 3.42 -15.86 3.27
C THR A 19 2.99 -14.40 3.43
N ILE A 20 1.99 -13.95 2.67
CA ILE A 20 1.46 -12.58 2.79
C ILE A 20 0.89 -12.35 4.19
N ARG A 21 0.10 -13.29 4.71
CA ARG A 21 -0.49 -13.20 6.06
C ARG A 21 0.58 -13.18 7.15
N GLU A 22 1.59 -14.04 7.05
CA GLU A 22 2.69 -14.06 8.02
C GLU A 22 3.46 -12.74 8.06
N LEU A 23 3.78 -12.18 6.90
CA LEU A 23 4.47 -10.90 6.81
C LEU A 23 3.60 -9.75 7.34
N LEU A 24 2.28 -9.76 7.08
CA LEU A 24 1.36 -8.79 7.67
C LEU A 24 1.27 -8.93 9.20
N LEU A 25 1.27 -10.15 9.72
CA LEU A 25 1.29 -10.40 11.17
C LEU A 25 2.57 -9.89 11.83
N MET A 26 3.73 -10.02 11.18
CA MET A 26 4.99 -9.44 11.68
C MET A 26 4.90 -7.91 11.78
N ILE A 27 4.21 -7.25 10.84
CA ILE A 27 4.01 -5.79 10.87
C ILE A 27 2.98 -5.39 11.93
N HIS A 28 1.86 -6.12 12.01
CA HIS A 28 0.82 -5.85 12.98
C HIS A 28 1.33 -6.01 14.42
N ASN A 29 2.06 -7.09 14.69
CA ASN A 29 2.63 -7.40 16.01
C ASN A 29 4.04 -6.82 16.22
N ARG A 30 4.39 -5.74 15.52
CA ARG A 30 5.69 -5.08 15.62
C ARG A 30 6.03 -4.72 17.08
N ASP A 31 7.19 -5.17 17.55
CA ASP A 31 7.70 -4.78 18.87
C ASP A 31 8.46 -3.46 18.77
N VAL A 32 7.75 -2.36 18.98
CA VAL A 32 8.31 -1.00 18.92
C VAL A 32 9.15 -0.65 20.15
N SER A 33 9.10 -1.46 21.21
CA SER A 33 9.89 -1.25 22.43
C SER A 33 11.36 -1.62 22.26
N ASN A 34 11.65 -2.50 21.28
CA ASN A 34 12.99 -2.94 20.96
C ASN A 34 13.49 -2.29 19.65
N PRO A 35 14.31 -1.22 19.70
CA PRO A 35 14.77 -0.52 18.51
C PRO A 35 15.69 -1.34 17.60
N ASN A 36 16.23 -2.47 18.08
CA ASN A 36 17.05 -3.38 17.28
C ASN A 36 16.21 -4.42 16.53
N ASN A 37 14.94 -4.57 16.87
CA ASN A 37 14.04 -5.46 16.15
C ASN A 37 13.49 -4.76 14.91
N LEU A 38 14.07 -5.08 13.75
CA LEU A 38 13.67 -4.53 12.45
C LEU A 38 12.90 -5.54 11.59
N SER A 39 12.39 -6.62 12.19
CA SER A 39 11.67 -7.67 11.45
C SER A 39 10.48 -7.11 10.66
N HIS A 40 9.70 -6.21 11.24
CA HIS A 40 8.57 -5.54 10.57
C HIS A 40 9.02 -4.61 9.43
N ILE A 41 10.19 -3.96 9.56
CA ILE A 41 10.78 -3.15 8.48
C ILE A 41 11.09 -4.04 7.28
N TYR A 42 11.75 -5.19 7.51
CA TYR A 42 12.08 -6.12 6.44
C TYR A 42 10.83 -6.75 5.83
N ALA A 43 9.86 -7.15 6.65
CA ALA A 43 8.58 -7.67 6.19
C ALA A 43 7.84 -6.67 5.30
N GLY A 44 7.77 -5.40 5.71
CA GLY A 44 7.16 -4.33 4.90
C GLY A 44 7.87 -4.12 3.57
N LYS A 45 9.22 -4.11 3.56
CA LYS A 45 9.98 -4.01 2.30
C LYS A 45 9.73 -5.20 1.38
N CYS A 46 9.70 -6.43 1.92
CA CYS A 46 9.36 -7.62 1.15
C CYS A 46 7.96 -7.52 0.54
N LEU A 47 6.95 -7.14 1.33
CA LEU A 47 5.59 -6.97 0.84
C LEU A 47 5.48 -5.88 -0.23
N ALA A 48 6.18 -4.75 -0.06
CA ALA A 48 6.20 -3.69 -1.07
C ALA A 48 6.80 -4.16 -2.41
N VAL A 49 7.83 -5.00 -2.37
CA VAL A 49 8.41 -5.61 -3.58
C VAL A 49 7.44 -6.62 -4.19
N LEU A 50 6.86 -7.52 -3.41
CA LEU A 50 5.92 -8.53 -3.92
C LEU A 50 4.65 -7.89 -4.50
N ALA A 51 4.23 -6.74 -3.95
CA ALA A 51 3.14 -5.93 -4.46
C ALA A 51 3.43 -5.26 -5.82
N SER A 52 4.59 -5.50 -6.46
CA SER A 52 4.77 -5.25 -7.90
C SER A 52 3.79 -6.07 -8.74
N GLU A 53 3.44 -7.26 -8.26
CA GLU A 53 2.52 -8.18 -8.94
C GLU A 53 1.05 -7.82 -8.63
N PRO A 54 0.19 -7.65 -9.65
CA PRO A 54 -1.23 -7.33 -9.45
C PRO A 54 -1.99 -8.32 -8.56
N GLU A 55 -1.70 -9.61 -8.69
CA GLU A 55 -2.34 -10.69 -7.93
C GLU A 55 -2.00 -10.58 -6.45
N VAL A 56 -0.74 -10.28 -6.12
CA VAL A 56 -0.30 -10.07 -4.75
C VAL A 56 -0.97 -8.83 -4.14
N ARG A 57 -1.15 -7.75 -4.90
CA ARG A 57 -1.90 -6.58 -4.42
C ARG A 57 -3.34 -6.94 -4.07
N GLN A 58 -3.97 -7.81 -4.85
CA GLN A 58 -5.33 -8.26 -4.58
C GLN A 58 -5.38 -9.13 -3.31
N LEU A 59 -4.45 -10.07 -3.13
CA LEU A 59 -4.34 -10.87 -1.91
C LEU A 59 -4.08 -10.01 -0.67
N LEU A 60 -3.17 -9.04 -0.77
CA LEU A 60 -2.91 -8.06 0.29
C LEU A 60 -4.15 -7.25 0.65
N LEU A 61 -4.96 -6.85 -0.34
CA LEU A 61 -6.21 -6.13 -0.09
C LEU A 61 -7.21 -7.01 0.68
N GLU A 62 -7.37 -8.26 0.27
CA GLU A 62 -8.26 -9.23 0.91
C GLU A 62 -7.80 -9.59 2.33
N ALA A 63 -6.49 -9.62 2.56
CA ALA A 63 -5.88 -9.82 3.88
C ALA A 63 -5.91 -8.56 4.78
N GLY A 64 -6.47 -7.43 4.32
CA GLY A 64 -6.57 -6.21 5.11
C GLY A 64 -5.28 -5.37 5.18
N GLY A 65 -4.34 -5.58 4.24
CA GLY A 65 -3.05 -4.89 4.21
C GLY A 65 -3.16 -3.37 4.19
N VAL A 66 -4.18 -2.81 3.52
CA VAL A 66 -4.44 -1.35 3.52
C VAL A 66 -4.67 -0.82 4.93
N ASP A 67 -5.44 -1.52 5.76
CA ASP A 67 -5.73 -1.10 7.13
C ASP A 67 -4.45 -1.20 7.99
N VAL A 68 -3.69 -2.31 7.88
CA VAL A 68 -2.43 -2.51 8.60
C VAL A 68 -1.39 -1.43 8.27
N PHE A 69 -1.17 -1.13 6.98
CA PHE A 69 -0.18 -0.12 6.58
C PHE A 69 -0.62 1.30 6.94
N SER A 70 -1.93 1.56 6.93
CA SER A 70 -2.47 2.86 7.32
C SER A 70 -2.25 3.13 8.81
N GLU A 71 -2.58 2.15 9.66
CA GLU A 71 -2.35 2.21 11.11
C GLU A 71 -0.85 2.39 11.40
N TRP A 72 -0.01 1.60 10.73
CA TRP A 72 1.44 1.70 10.88
C TRP A 72 1.98 3.10 10.55
N LEU A 73 1.50 3.73 9.47
CA LEU A 73 1.89 5.10 9.12
C LEU A 73 1.42 6.13 10.17
N ILE A 74 0.19 5.98 10.68
CA ILE A 74 -0.38 6.87 11.71
C ILE A 74 0.46 6.81 12.99
N ASP A 75 0.80 5.60 13.45
CA ASP A 75 1.60 5.39 14.65
C ASP A 75 3.02 5.93 14.46
N ALA A 76 3.64 5.61 13.32
CA ALA A 76 4.99 6.08 12.99
C ALA A 76 5.07 7.62 12.99
N ARG A 77 4.02 8.30 12.52
CA ARG A 77 3.92 9.77 12.60
C ARG A 77 3.81 10.25 14.04
N THR A 78 2.89 9.67 14.80
CA THR A 78 2.59 10.06 16.20
C THR A 78 3.82 9.90 17.09
N GLU A 79 4.62 8.85 16.84
CA GLU A 79 5.83 8.52 17.60
C GLU A 79 7.12 9.01 16.93
N HIS A 80 7.02 9.75 15.83
CA HIS A 80 8.15 10.32 15.09
C HIS A 80 9.18 9.30 14.57
N ARG A 81 8.74 8.08 14.23
CA ARG A 81 9.56 6.99 13.70
C ARG A 81 9.71 7.09 12.18
N LYS A 82 10.80 7.71 11.73
CA LYS A 82 11.08 7.98 10.31
C LYS A 82 11.11 6.73 9.43
N LEU A 83 11.83 5.69 9.85
CA LEU A 83 12.01 4.48 9.05
C LEU A 83 10.70 3.71 8.88
N ASP A 84 9.90 3.60 9.93
CA ASP A 84 8.56 3.04 9.89
C ASP A 84 7.66 3.80 8.92
N ALA A 85 7.66 5.14 8.99
CA ALA A 85 6.86 5.97 8.08
C ALA A 85 7.28 5.80 6.61
N GLU A 86 8.58 5.66 6.34
CA GLU A 86 9.11 5.39 4.99
C GLU A 86 8.59 4.06 4.44
N VAL A 87 8.71 2.98 5.22
CA VAL A 87 8.30 1.64 4.75
C VAL A 87 6.77 1.51 4.67
N ALA A 88 6.03 2.04 5.64
CA ALA A 88 4.57 2.07 5.58
C ALA A 88 4.08 2.87 4.36
N GLY A 89 4.70 4.03 4.08
CA GLY A 89 4.45 4.83 2.89
C GLY A 89 4.73 4.07 1.60
N LEU A 90 5.83 3.33 1.53
CA LEU A 90 6.17 2.50 0.37
C LEU A 90 5.14 1.37 0.13
N CYS A 91 4.69 0.71 1.20
CA CYS A 91 3.64 -0.31 1.11
C CYS A 91 2.33 0.28 0.61
N LEU A 92 1.92 1.44 1.16
CA LEU A 92 0.73 2.15 0.71
C LEU A 92 0.85 2.62 -0.74
N TYR A 93 2.04 3.05 -1.18
CA TYR A 93 2.28 3.34 -2.59
C TYR A 93 2.05 2.10 -3.46
N ALA A 94 2.66 0.97 -3.13
CA ALA A 94 2.48 -0.26 -3.90
C ALA A 94 0.99 -0.67 -3.96
N MET A 95 0.28 -0.58 -2.82
CA MET A 95 -1.16 -0.85 -2.76
C MET A 95 -2.00 0.13 -3.59
N SER A 96 -1.61 1.41 -3.68
CA SER A 96 -2.35 2.43 -4.44
C SER A 96 -2.41 2.15 -5.94
N LEU A 97 -1.55 1.27 -6.46
CA LEU A 97 -1.59 0.79 -7.85
C LEU A 97 -2.76 -0.16 -8.12
N ASN A 98 -3.39 -0.70 -7.07
CA ASN A 98 -4.68 -1.39 -7.15
C ASN A 98 -5.81 -0.39 -6.86
N GLU A 99 -6.76 -0.27 -7.78
CA GLU A 99 -7.83 0.72 -7.69
C GLU A 99 -8.73 0.50 -6.46
N SER A 100 -9.13 -0.73 -6.18
CA SER A 100 -9.94 -1.08 -5.01
C SER A 100 -9.21 -0.79 -3.70
N ALA A 101 -7.90 -1.04 -3.66
CA ALA A 101 -7.08 -0.72 -2.50
C ALA A 101 -6.92 0.80 -2.31
N ALA A 102 -6.71 1.55 -3.39
CA ALA A 102 -6.65 3.00 -3.37
C ALA A 102 -7.96 3.62 -2.85
N GLN A 103 -9.11 3.08 -3.26
CA GLN A 103 -10.44 3.50 -2.78
C GLN A 103 -10.66 3.14 -1.30
N ARG A 104 -10.06 2.06 -0.81
CA ARG A 104 -10.18 1.64 0.59
C ARG A 104 -9.30 2.43 1.55
N MET A 105 -8.35 3.23 1.04
CA MET A 105 -7.55 4.14 1.86
C MET A 105 -8.45 5.26 2.41
N LYS A 106 -8.70 5.19 3.72
CA LYS A 106 -9.63 6.09 4.43
C LYS A 106 -9.04 7.49 4.57
N LYS A 107 -9.89 8.44 4.98
CA LYS A 107 -9.53 9.83 5.30
C LYS A 107 -8.28 9.94 6.21
N GLY A 108 -8.17 9.09 7.24
CA GLY A 108 -7.02 9.10 8.16
C GLY A 108 -5.68 8.73 7.51
N THR A 109 -5.70 7.85 6.51
CA THR A 109 -4.52 7.50 5.70
C THR A 109 -4.10 8.68 4.84
N LEU A 110 -5.06 9.34 4.18
CA LEU A 110 -4.84 10.55 3.38
C LEU A 110 -4.25 11.70 4.20
N GLU A 111 -4.82 11.97 5.39
CA GLU A 111 -4.31 13.00 6.31
C GLU A 111 -2.87 12.70 6.75
N SER A 112 -2.56 11.42 7.01
CA SER A 112 -1.22 10.99 7.39
C SER A 112 -0.22 11.10 6.24
N LEU A 113 -0.61 10.71 5.03
CA LEU A 113 0.22 10.89 3.84
C LEU A 113 0.43 12.38 3.51
N LEU A 114 -0.58 13.24 3.67
CA LEU A 114 -0.43 14.68 3.46
C LEU A 114 0.48 15.35 4.50
N SER A 115 0.50 14.84 5.73
CA SER A 115 1.32 15.42 6.81
C SER A 115 2.83 15.28 6.60
N VAL A 116 3.30 14.43 5.69
CA VAL A 116 4.73 14.33 5.35
C VAL A 116 5.23 15.51 4.49
N PHE A 117 4.32 16.34 3.98
CA PHE A 117 4.63 17.57 3.24
C PHE A 117 4.64 18.81 4.14
N ASP A 118 4.16 18.71 5.37
CA ASP A 118 4.24 19.82 6.32
C ASP A 118 5.61 19.83 7.02
N VAL A 119 6.59 20.37 6.30
CA VAL A 119 8.01 20.45 6.74
C VAL A 119 8.15 21.28 8.03
N SER A 120 7.19 22.16 8.32
CA SER A 120 7.17 22.99 9.53
C SER A 120 6.78 22.24 10.80
N SER A 121 6.01 21.15 10.70
CA SER A 121 5.41 20.47 11.87
C SER A 121 5.74 18.98 11.96
N SER A 122 6.23 18.36 10.88
CA SER A 122 6.36 16.92 10.80
C SER A 122 7.79 16.46 11.02
N ALA A 123 8.06 15.87 12.19
CA ALA A 123 9.36 15.27 12.51
C ALA A 123 9.75 14.12 11.55
N ILE A 124 8.80 13.59 10.77
CA ILE A 124 9.02 12.54 9.77
C ILE A 124 9.15 13.07 8.34
N ALA A 125 8.98 14.37 8.10
CA ALA A 125 9.18 14.95 6.77
C ALA A 125 10.66 14.79 6.36
N SER A 126 10.87 14.06 5.27
CA SER A 126 12.15 13.91 4.61
C SER A 126 11.94 13.67 3.12
N ASP A 127 12.94 13.98 2.30
CA ASP A 127 12.87 13.75 0.85
C ASP A 127 12.51 12.29 0.53
N LYS A 128 12.98 11.32 1.33
CA LYS A 128 12.67 9.90 1.17
C LYS A 128 11.21 9.57 1.50
N THR A 129 10.73 10.05 2.64
CA THR A 129 9.33 9.83 3.06
C THR A 129 8.37 10.49 2.07
N GLN A 130 8.71 11.68 1.57
CA GLN A 130 7.96 12.38 0.54
C GLN A 130 7.99 11.62 -0.80
N ALA A 131 9.14 11.08 -1.21
CA ALA A 131 9.25 10.27 -2.43
C ALA A 131 8.38 9.01 -2.42
N CYS A 132 8.10 8.44 -1.24
CA CYS A 132 7.16 7.32 -1.11
C CYS A 132 5.69 7.79 -1.03
N ALA A 133 5.41 8.92 -0.38
CA ALA A 133 4.05 9.40 -0.15
C ALA A 133 3.43 10.13 -1.36
N VAL A 134 4.21 10.89 -2.13
CA VAL A 134 3.71 11.63 -3.32
C VAL A 134 3.03 10.67 -4.31
N PRO A 135 3.68 9.57 -4.74
CA PRO A 135 3.08 8.69 -5.73
C PRO A 135 1.82 7.99 -5.20
N ALA A 136 1.79 7.62 -3.92
CA ALA A 136 0.61 7.06 -3.27
C ALA A 136 -0.58 8.03 -3.32
N LEU A 137 -0.36 9.31 -2.94
CA LEU A 137 -1.39 10.34 -2.98
C LEU A 137 -1.92 10.60 -4.39
N ILE A 138 -1.04 10.66 -5.39
CA ILE A 138 -1.44 10.83 -6.78
C ILE A 138 -2.36 9.68 -7.21
N ASN A 139 -1.98 8.44 -6.93
CA ASN A 139 -2.77 7.27 -7.31
C ASN A 139 -4.13 7.21 -6.60
N ILE A 140 -4.19 7.58 -5.31
CA ILE A 140 -5.47 7.67 -4.58
C ILE A 140 -6.37 8.73 -5.22
N CYS A 141 -5.85 9.92 -5.49
CA CYS A 141 -6.58 10.99 -6.15
C CYS A 141 -7.07 10.59 -7.55
N LEU A 142 -6.21 9.96 -8.36
CA LEU A 142 -6.57 9.46 -9.69
C LEU A 142 -7.63 8.35 -9.63
N GLY A 143 -7.54 7.45 -8.65
CA GLY A 143 -8.54 6.42 -8.39
C GLY A 143 -9.91 7.03 -8.12
N HIS A 144 -9.98 8.04 -7.24
CA HIS A 144 -11.23 8.75 -6.97
C HIS A 144 -11.81 9.46 -8.21
N VAL A 145 -10.96 10.12 -9.03
CA VAL A 145 -11.41 10.79 -10.26
C VAL A 145 -11.98 9.80 -11.27
N ARG A 146 -11.33 8.64 -11.47
CA ARG A 146 -11.81 7.60 -12.37
C ARG A 146 -13.19 7.09 -11.95
N MET A 147 -13.38 6.85 -10.66
CA MET A 147 -14.64 6.35 -10.10
C MET A 147 -15.81 7.32 -10.29
N VAL A 148 -15.57 8.62 -10.11
CA VAL A 148 -16.58 9.66 -10.39
C VAL A 148 -16.97 9.64 -11.86
N LYS A 149 -16.01 9.46 -12.77
CA LYS A 149 -16.27 9.38 -14.20
C LYS A 149 -17.08 8.14 -14.58
N THR A 150 -16.73 6.95 -14.07
CA THR A 150 -17.52 5.72 -14.30
C THR A 150 -18.95 5.85 -13.76
N SER A 151 -19.11 6.42 -12.57
CA SER A 151 -20.44 6.64 -11.96
C SER A 151 -21.31 7.60 -12.80
N GLN A 152 -20.71 8.64 -13.38
CA GLN A 152 -21.40 9.56 -14.29
C GLN A 152 -21.78 8.90 -15.63
N GLU A 153 -20.92 8.05 -16.16
CA GLU A 153 -21.17 7.32 -17.41
C GLU A 153 -22.30 6.28 -17.25
N ASP A 154 -22.34 5.56 -16.13
CA ASP A 154 -23.37 4.57 -15.85
C ASP A 154 -24.73 5.20 -15.55
N ALA A 155 -24.76 6.32 -14.81
CA ALA A 155 -25.98 7.11 -14.63
C ALA A 155 -26.54 7.62 -15.96
N SER A 156 -25.66 8.04 -16.88
CA SER A 156 -26.05 8.54 -18.21
C SER A 156 -26.60 7.44 -19.11
N LYS A 157 -26.08 6.21 -19.02
CA LYS A 157 -26.60 5.05 -19.77
C LYS A 157 -27.96 4.60 -19.25
N ASN A 158 -28.13 4.52 -17.93
CA ASN A 158 -29.40 4.12 -17.31
C ASN A 158 -30.53 5.13 -17.61
N PHE A 159 -30.23 6.43 -17.61
CA PHE A 159 -31.21 7.46 -17.97
C PHE A 159 -31.66 7.40 -19.45
N ARG A 160 -30.78 6.96 -20.37
CA ARG A 160 -31.13 6.74 -21.78
C ARG A 160 -31.99 5.49 -21.95
N SER A 161 -31.72 4.43 -21.19
CA SER A 161 -32.49 3.19 -21.25
C SER A 161 -33.89 3.30 -20.64
N SER A 162 -34.11 4.20 -19.68
CA SER A 162 -35.43 4.43 -19.06
C SER A 162 -36.37 5.34 -19.88
N LYS A 163 -35.92 5.84 -21.03
CA LYS A 163 -36.69 6.70 -21.96
C LYS A 163 -37.11 5.98 -23.25
N GLN A 164 -36.83 4.69 -23.37
CA GLN A 164 -37.33 3.80 -24.42
C GLN A 164 -38.41 2.90 -23.84
#